data_AF-A0A380KMX3-F1
#
_entry.id   AF-A0A380KMX3-F1
#
_cell.length_a   1.000
_cell.length_b   1.000
_cell.length_c   1.000
_cell.angle_alpha   90.00
_cell.angle_beta   90.00
_cell.angle_gamma   90.00
#
_symmetry.space_group_name_H-M   'P 1'
#
loop_
_entity.id
_entity.type
_entity.pdbx_description
1 polymer ?
#
loop_
_entity_poly.entity_id
_entity_poly.type
_entity_poly.pdbx_seq_one_letter_code
_entity_poly.pdbx_strand_id
1 'polypeptide(L)' 'MTHLIIAVAVLAFAEVTILTVFGKRARKKEEPVKPNYSGWEASAIAYNRAHGLPDDTI' A
#
# COMPACT_ATOMS: atom_id res chain seq x y z
N MET A 1 -25.30 -14.63 32.03
CA MET A 1 -24.43 -15.47 31.17
C MET A 1 -24.51 -15.02 29.71
N THR A 2 -25.68 -15.07 29.07
CA THR A 2 -25.91 -14.66 27.66
C THR A 2 -25.48 -13.23 27.34
N HIS A 3 -25.83 -12.25 28.18
CA HIS A 3 -25.45 -10.85 27.96
C HIS A 3 -23.93 -10.60 27.99
N LEU A 4 -23.19 -11.34 28.82
CA LEU A 4 -21.73 -11.25 28.86
C LEU A 4 -21.10 -11.82 27.58
N ILE A 5 -21.64 -12.94 27.08
CA ILE A 5 -21.19 -13.55 25.83
C ILE A 5 -21.44 -12.61 24.65
N ILE A 6 -22.62 -11.96 24.61
CA ILE A 6 -22.94 -10.98 23.56
C ILE A 6 -22.01 -9.78 23.63
N ALA A 7 -21.73 -9.24 24.83
CA ALA A 7 -20.82 -8.11 25.00
C ALA A 7 -19.40 -8.43 24.51
N VAL A 8 -18.88 -9.62 24.86
CA VAL A 8 -17.57 -10.08 24.40
C VAL A 8 -17.53 -10.28 22.88
N ALA A 9 -18.59 -10.87 22.31
CA ALA A 9 -18.69 -11.08 20.86
C ALA A 9 -18.70 -9.75 20.08
N VAL A 10 -19.46 -8.75 20.56
CA VAL A 10 -19.50 -7.42 19.94
C VAL A 10 -18.15 -6.71 20.05
N LEU A 11 -17.48 -6.81 21.20
CA LEU A 11 -16.16 -6.20 21.41
C LEU A 11 -15.11 -6.79 20.46
N ALA A 12 -15.05 -8.12 20.35
CA ALA A 12 -14.13 -8.80 19.43
C ALA A 12 -14.38 -8.40 17.96
N PHE A 13 -15.66 -8.27 17.56
CA PHE A 13 -16.01 -7.87 16.20
C PHE A 13 -15.61 -6.42 15.90
N ALA A 14 -15.76 -5.53 16.88
CA ALA A 14 -15.32 -4.14 16.78
C ALA A 14 -13.79 -4.05 16.61
N GLU A 15 -13.01 -4.78 17.41
CA GLU A 15 -11.55 -4.80 17.30
C GLU A 15 -11.08 -5.29 15.93
N VAL A 16 -11.61 -6.42 15.44
CA VAL A 16 -11.25 -6.97 14.11
C VAL A 16 -11.59 -5.98 13.00
N THR A 17 -12.76 -5.32 13.10
CA THR A 17 -13.19 -4.33 12.10
C THR A 17 -12.29 -3.10 12.12
N ILE A 18 -11.96 -2.58 13.31
CA ILE A 18 -11.07 -1.42 13.48
C ILE A 18 -9.67 -1.75 12.92
N LEU A 19 -9.07 -2.89 13.31
CA LEU A 19 -7.76 -3.33 12.81
C LEU A 19 -7.76 -3.50 11.29
N THR A 20 -8.82 -4.07 10.71
CA THR A 20 -8.91 -4.27 9.26
C THR A 20 -9.04 -2.94 8.51
N VAL A 21 -9.85 -2.00 9.02
CA VAL A 21 -10.08 -0.70 8.39
C VAL A 21 -8.87 0.22 8.58
N PHE A 22 -8.30 0.28 9.79
CA PHE A 22 -7.09 1.05 10.06
C PHE A 22 -5.86 0.46 9.39
N GLY A 23 -5.72 -0.87 9.33
CA GLY A 23 -4.66 -1.54 8.57
C GLY A 23 -4.75 -1.23 7.07
N LYS A 24 -5.95 -1.22 6.49
CA LYS A 24 -6.16 -0.76 5.10
C LYS A 24 -5.83 0.72 4.92
N ARG A 25 -6.17 1.59 5.88
CA ARG A 25 -5.83 3.02 5.84
C ARG A 25 -4.34 3.30 6.03
N ALA A 26 -3.65 2.52 6.87
CA ALA A 26 -2.22 2.60 7.06
C ALA A 26 -1.48 2.13 5.79
N ARG A 27 -1.93 1.02 5.17
CA ARG A 27 -1.39 0.55 3.90
C ARG A 27 -1.59 1.53 2.73
N LYS A 28 -2.63 2.36 2.77
CA LYS A 28 -2.82 3.46 1.82
C LYS A 28 -1.92 4.68 2.06
N LYS A 29 -1.29 4.79 3.23
CA LYS A 29 -0.29 5.85 3.48
C LYS A 29 1.12 5.46 3.06
N GLU A 30 1.41 4.15 3.04
CA GLU A 30 2.57 3.57 2.38
C GLU A 30 2.23 3.17 0.94
N GLU A 31 1.47 3.99 0.22
CA GLU A 31 1.49 3.87 -1.23
C GLU A 31 2.90 4.32 -1.63
N PRO A 32 3.80 3.43 -2.09
CA PRO A 32 5.07 3.89 -2.62
C PRO A 32 4.69 4.87 -3.70
N VAL A 33 5.18 6.11 -3.61
CA VAL A 33 4.96 7.15 -4.61
C VAL A 33 5.23 6.49 -5.95
N LYS A 34 4.16 6.10 -6.64
CA LYS A 34 4.28 5.34 -7.89
C LYS A 34 5.05 6.30 -8.79
N PRO A 35 6.24 5.93 -9.29
CA PRO A 35 6.93 6.79 -10.22
C PRO A 35 5.93 7.15 -11.31
N ASN A 36 5.82 8.43 -11.66
CA ASN A 36 4.93 8.90 -12.73
C ASN A 36 5.34 8.37 -14.12
N TYR A 37 6.35 7.49 -14.13
CA TYR A 37 6.84 6.75 -15.25
C TYR A 37 6.15 5.39 -15.30
N SER A 38 5.61 5.08 -16.47
CA SER A 38 5.23 3.71 -16.81
C SER A 38 6.42 2.76 -16.60
N GLY A 39 6.17 1.49 -16.28
CA GLY A 39 7.25 0.53 -15.96
C GLY A 39 8.30 0.39 -17.07
N TRP A 40 7.92 0.69 -18.32
CA TRP A 40 8.83 0.69 -19.46
C TRP A 40 9.73 1.94 -19.49
N GLU A 41 9.21 3.13 -19.15
CA GLU A 41 10.00 4.37 -19.04
C GLU A 41 11.04 4.27 -17.92
N ALA A 42 10.68 3.69 -16.76
CA ALA A 42 11.63 3.47 -15.68
C ALA A 42 12.77 2.52 -16.09
N SER A 43 12.46 1.51 -16.90
CA SER A 43 13.44 0.56 -17.44
C SER A 43 14.34 1.21 -18.49
N ALA A 44 13.79 2.07 -19.35
CA ALA A 44 14.53 2.82 -20.36
C ALA A 44 15.50 3.82 -19.73
N ILE A 45 15.05 4.58 -18.73
CA ILE A 45 15.91 5.52 -17.97
C ILE A 45 17.07 4.76 -17.28
N ALA A 46 16.78 3.60 -16.66
CA ALA A 46 17.80 2.79 -16.02
C ALA A 46 18.85 2.27 -17.01
N TYR A 47 18.42 1.83 -18.19
CA TYR A 47 19.30 1.43 -19.28
C TYR A 47 20.17 2.59 -19.77
N ASN A 48 19.55 3.75 -20.03
CA ASN A 48 20.27 4.94 -20.49
C ASN A 48 21.37 5.34 -19.50
N ARG A 49 21.04 5.39 -18.20
CA ARG A 49 22.02 5.67 -17.14
C ARG A 49 23.15 4.64 -17.07
N ALA A 50 22.85 3.36 -17.24
CA ALA A 50 23.85 2.29 -17.25
C ALA A 50 24.84 2.43 -18.43
N HIS A 51 24.39 3.04 -19.52
CA HIS A 51 25.16 3.23 -20.74
C HIS A 51 25.63 4.68 -20.97
N GLY A 52 25.43 5.58 -19.99
CA GLY A 52 25.84 6.98 -20.07
C GLY A 52 25.05 7.82 -21.10
N LEU A 53 23.86 7.35 -21.48
CA LEU A 53 22.94 8.05 -22.37
C LEU A 53 22.03 9.01 -21.56
N PRO A 54 21.56 10.11 -22.17
CA PRO A 54 20.55 10.99 -21.57
C PRO A 54 19.25 10.26 -21.19
N ASP A 55 18.60 10.67 -20.10
CA ASP A 55 17.38 10.03 -19.57
C ASP A 55 16.16 10.18 -20.49
N ASP A 56 16.18 11.15 -21.41
CA ASP A 56 15.15 11.46 -22.41
C ASP A 56 15.36 10.75 -23.76
N THR A 57 16.40 9.93 -23.87
CA THR A 57 16.65 9.09 -25.04
C THR A 57 15.66 7.91 -25.03
N ILE A 58 14.39 8.18 -25.33
CA ILE A 58 13.34 7.16 -25.50
C ILE A 58 13.25 6.75 -26.97
#